data_AF-A0A4W5KNJ5-F1
#
_entry.id   AF-A0A4W5KNJ5-F1
#
_cell.length_a   1.000
_cell.length_b   1.000
_cell.length_c   1.000
_cell.angle_alpha   90.00
_cell.angle_beta   90.00
_cell.angle_gamma   90.00
#
_symmetry.space_group_name_H-M   'P 1'
#
loop_
_entity.id
_entity.type
_entity.pdbx_description
1 polymer ?
#
loop_
_entity_poly.entity_id
_entity_poly.type
_entity_poly.pdbx_seq_one_letter_code
_entity_poly.pdbx_strand_id
1 'polypeptide(L)'
;MTLLRRPLCLLACSLLCVSVCAGTCWPGEFTCEQGWCVSEDHVCDFTDYCGDGSDERNCSGYTRCDFEQGFCDLSPSSETHLGWTRRTGFNTTGPKRDHNNQSAHYLALWPVTGETAQAYLRSPVFLPSKTCWVKHTFNNTQLILPLC
;
A
#
# COMPACT_ATOMS: atom_id res chain seq x y z
N MET A 1 19.97 3.38 15.75
CA MET A 1 21.32 3.58 15.19
C MET A 1 22.09 2.28 15.33
N THR A 2 21.86 1.34 14.41
CA THR A 2 22.52 0.03 14.41
C THR A 2 22.97 -0.25 12.99
N LEU A 3 24.23 0.10 12.74
CA LEU A 3 25.02 -0.27 11.58
C LEU A 3 25.31 -1.77 11.66
N LEU A 4 24.73 -2.58 10.77
CA LEU A 4 25.19 -3.96 10.53
C LEU A 4 25.11 -4.20 9.01
N ARG A 5 26.22 -3.95 8.32
CA ARG A 5 27.24 -4.95 7.90
C ARG A 5 27.00 -5.35 6.46
N ARG A 6 27.51 -4.47 5.59
CA ARG A 6 27.87 -4.73 4.19
C ARG A 6 28.64 -6.06 4.09
N PRO A 7 28.31 -6.99 3.18
CA PRO A 7 29.21 -8.07 2.87
C PRO A 7 30.41 -7.49 2.10
N LEU A 8 31.58 -8.04 2.40
CA LEU A 8 32.88 -7.68 1.84
C LEU A 8 32.83 -7.52 0.31
N CYS A 9 32.95 -6.28 -0.18
CA CYS A 9 33.48 -6.03 -1.53
C CYS A 9 34.94 -6.49 -1.54
N LEU A 10 35.23 -7.64 -2.14
CA LEU A 10 36.59 -8.00 -2.50
C LEU A 10 37.07 -7.01 -3.56
N LEU A 11 37.98 -6.13 -3.16
CA LEU A 11 38.72 -5.22 -4.01
C LEU A 11 39.60 -6.03 -4.98
N ALA A 12 39.16 -6.16 -6.23
CA ALA A 12 40.00 -6.58 -7.34
C ALA A 12 40.02 -5.50 -8.43
N CYS A 13 41.14 -4.78 -8.46
CA CYS A 13 41.89 -4.26 -9.61
C CYS A 13 41.19 -3.51 -10.76
N SER A 14 41.76 -2.33 -11.07
CA SER A 14 41.71 -1.55 -12.32
C SER A 14 40.41 -0.82 -12.71
N LEU A 15 40.52 0.52 -12.67
CA LEU A 15 39.73 1.68 -13.13
C LEU A 15 38.54 1.59 -14.14
N LEU A 16 37.99 0.45 -14.55
CA LEU A 16 36.80 0.38 -15.41
C LEU A 16 35.98 -0.89 -15.14
N CYS A 17 35.18 -0.87 -14.07
CA CYS A 17 34.00 -1.73 -13.94
C CYS A 17 33.09 -1.13 -12.86
N VAL A 18 32.13 -0.32 -13.32
CA VAL A 18 30.98 0.11 -12.53
C VAL A 18 30.33 -1.15 -11.97
N SER A 19 30.22 -1.21 -10.65
CA SER A 19 29.61 -2.32 -9.93
C SER A 19 28.14 -2.43 -10.29
N VAL A 20 27.80 -3.15 -11.36
CA VAL A 20 26.45 -3.70 -11.50
C VAL A 20 26.41 -4.96 -10.65
N CYS A 21 26.22 -4.77 -9.35
CA CYS A 21 25.66 -5.81 -8.53
C CYS A 21 24.23 -6.00 -9.06
N ALA A 22 24.02 -6.91 -9.99
CA ALA A 22 22.76 -7.63 -10.06
C ALA A 22 22.68 -8.51 -8.80
N GLY A 23 22.58 -7.86 -7.64
CA GLY A 23 22.35 -8.51 -6.38
C GLY A 23 20.94 -9.02 -6.46
N THR A 24 20.77 -10.33 -6.65
CA THR A 24 19.48 -10.97 -6.53
C THR A 24 18.90 -10.57 -5.18
N CYS A 25 17.77 -9.87 -5.18
CA CYS A 25 17.07 -9.51 -3.95
C CYS A 25 16.72 -10.79 -3.17
N TRP A 26 16.50 -10.65 -1.85
CA TRP A 26 16.10 -11.79 -1.05
C TRP A 26 14.73 -12.33 -1.51
N PRO A 27 14.43 -13.62 -1.27
CA PRO A 27 13.07 -14.11 -1.46
C PRO A 27 12.08 -13.25 -0.66
N GLY A 28 11.02 -12.74 -1.32
CA GLY A 28 10.08 -11.79 -0.74
C GLY A 28 10.43 -10.31 -0.95
N GLU A 29 11.46 -10.01 -1.75
CA GLU A 29 11.81 -8.65 -2.16
C GLU A 29 11.64 -8.46 -3.68
N PHE A 30 11.18 -7.28 -4.06
CA PHE A 30 11.08 -6.81 -5.43
C PHE A 30 12.31 -5.97 -5.81
N THR A 31 12.82 -6.19 -7.02
CA THR A 31 13.96 -5.44 -7.57
C THR A 31 13.48 -4.22 -8.34
N CYS A 32 13.82 -3.03 -7.87
CA CYS A 32 13.56 -1.77 -8.56
C CYS A 32 14.37 -1.66 -9.86
N GLU A 33 13.94 -0.80 -10.79
CA GLU A 33 14.63 -0.56 -12.07
C GLU A 33 16.07 0.00 -11.84
N GLN A 34 16.25 0.81 -10.80
CA GLN A 34 17.57 1.30 -10.37
C GLN A 34 18.45 0.27 -9.62
N GLY A 35 17.93 -0.94 -9.35
CA GLY A 35 18.72 -2.08 -8.86
C GLY A 35 18.78 -2.28 -7.35
N TRP A 36 18.08 -1.47 -6.55
CA TRP A 36 17.85 -1.76 -5.13
C TRP A 36 16.58 -2.58 -4.90
N CYS A 37 16.43 -3.10 -3.68
CA CYS A 37 15.37 -4.01 -3.29
C CYS A 37 14.37 -3.32 -2.35
N VAL A 38 13.09 -3.61 -2.55
CA VAL A 38 11.99 -3.22 -1.64
C VAL A 38 11.21 -4.48 -1.25
N SER A 39 10.49 -4.43 -0.12
CA SER A 39 9.62 -5.56 0.28
C SER A 39 8.53 -5.81 -0.77
N GLU A 40 8.17 -7.06 -1.04
CA GLU A 40 6.97 -7.36 -1.84
C GLU A 40 5.69 -6.73 -1.25
N ASP A 41 5.65 -6.48 0.07
CA ASP A 41 4.57 -5.76 0.76
C ASP A 41 4.39 -4.29 0.35
N HIS A 42 5.38 -3.74 -0.34
CA HIS A 42 5.45 -2.36 -0.82
C HIS A 42 5.18 -2.25 -2.33
N VAL A 43 5.00 -3.38 -3.01
CA VAL A 43 4.69 -3.38 -4.44
C VAL A 43 3.20 -3.11 -4.61
N CYS A 44 2.87 -2.16 -5.49
CA CYS A 44 1.49 -1.86 -5.86
C CYS A 44 0.62 -1.38 -4.67
N ASP A 45 1.21 -0.62 -3.76
CA ASP A 45 0.55 -0.03 -2.59
C ASP A 45 0.39 1.51 -2.67
N PHE A 46 0.51 2.06 -3.88
CA PHE A 46 0.39 3.49 -4.18
C PHE A 46 1.51 4.37 -3.59
N THR A 47 2.59 3.78 -3.08
CA THR A 47 3.79 4.52 -2.70
C THR A 47 4.98 4.09 -3.51
N ASP A 48 5.66 5.09 -4.06
CA ASP A 48 6.92 4.88 -4.76
C ASP A 48 8.05 4.67 -3.75
N TYR A 49 8.28 3.42 -3.37
CA TYR A 49 9.41 3.04 -2.52
C TYR A 49 10.70 2.92 -3.33
N CYS A 50 10.60 2.67 -4.63
CA CYS A 50 11.77 2.62 -5.49
C CYS A 50 12.34 4.01 -5.81
N GLY A 51 11.54 5.08 -5.72
CA GLY A 51 11.88 6.44 -6.15
C GLY A 51 11.87 6.65 -7.67
N ASP A 52 11.64 5.58 -8.45
CA ASP A 52 11.44 5.58 -9.91
C ASP A 52 10.04 5.07 -10.32
N GLY A 53 9.20 4.71 -9.35
CA GLY A 53 7.86 4.16 -9.52
C GLY A 53 7.82 2.75 -10.11
N SER A 54 8.95 2.03 -10.17
CA SER A 54 8.99 0.70 -10.78
C SER A 54 8.18 -0.35 -10.02
N ASP A 55 8.05 -0.20 -8.70
CA ASP A 55 7.17 -0.96 -7.80
C ASP A 55 5.67 -0.69 -8.01
N GLU A 56 5.30 0.40 -8.70
CA GLU A 56 3.90 0.80 -8.93
C GLU A 56 3.45 0.67 -10.40
N ARG A 57 4.34 0.25 -11.31
CA ARG A 57 4.09 0.25 -12.76
C ARG A 57 3.26 -0.94 -13.25
N ASN A 58 3.40 -2.13 -12.66
CA ASN A 58 2.77 -3.36 -13.14
C ASN A 58 1.87 -4.03 -12.09
N CYS A 59 0.71 -3.40 -11.83
CA CYS A 59 -0.22 -3.81 -10.78
C CYS A 59 -1.45 -4.55 -11.30
N SER A 60 -1.36 -5.23 -12.44
CA SER A 60 -2.51 -5.89 -13.08
C SER A 60 -3.05 -7.08 -12.28
N GLY A 61 -2.20 -7.75 -11.50
CA GLY A 61 -2.58 -8.80 -10.53
C GLY A 61 -2.82 -8.27 -9.12
N TYR A 62 -3.11 -6.98 -8.98
CA TYR A 62 -3.41 -6.35 -7.70
C TYR A 62 -4.77 -5.66 -7.81
N THR A 63 -5.73 -6.14 -7.04
CA THR A 63 -6.86 -5.34 -6.58
C THR A 63 -6.29 -4.22 -5.74
N ARG A 64 -6.67 -2.97 -6.01
CA ARG A 64 -6.18 -1.80 -5.29
C ARG A 64 -7.32 -0.83 -5.04
N CYS A 65 -7.37 -0.26 -3.85
CA CYS A 65 -8.38 0.74 -3.50
C CYS A 65 -7.79 1.85 -2.64
N ASP A 66 -7.64 3.04 -3.21
CA ASP A 66 -7.17 4.24 -2.50
C ASP A 66 -8.32 5.15 -2.04
N PHE A 67 -9.53 4.84 -2.49
CA PHE A 67 -10.73 5.68 -2.32
C PHE A 67 -10.64 7.05 -2.98
N GLU A 68 -9.74 7.31 -3.93
CA GLU A 68 -9.68 8.60 -4.64
C GLU A 68 -10.89 8.81 -5.56
N GLN A 69 -11.48 7.71 -6.06
CA GLN A 69 -12.61 7.75 -7.00
C GLN A 69 -13.93 7.23 -6.42
N GLY A 70 -13.92 6.55 -5.27
CA GLY A 70 -15.14 5.95 -4.70
C GLY A 70 -14.84 4.82 -3.73
N PHE A 71 -15.69 3.79 -3.71
CA PHE A 71 -15.50 2.58 -2.90
C PHE A 71 -14.82 1.43 -3.67
N CYS A 72 -14.39 1.67 -4.91
CA CYS A 72 -13.90 0.60 -5.80
C CYS A 72 -14.97 -0.50 -5.93
N ASP A 73 -14.59 -1.78 -5.79
CA ASP A 73 -15.53 -2.91 -5.77
C ASP A 73 -16.07 -3.24 -4.37
N LEU A 74 -15.85 -2.36 -3.39
CA LEU A 74 -16.36 -2.54 -2.03
C LEU A 74 -17.79 -2.06 -1.93
N SER A 75 -18.63 -2.85 -1.27
CA SER A 75 -20.03 -2.51 -1.02
C SER A 75 -20.27 -2.22 0.47
N PRO A 76 -20.56 -0.96 0.85
CA PRO A 76 -21.00 -0.65 2.20
C PRO A 76 -22.41 -1.19 2.45
N SER A 77 -22.70 -1.67 3.66
CA SER A 77 -24.04 -2.12 4.04
C SER A 77 -25.03 -0.96 3.98
N SER A 78 -26.16 -1.13 3.28
CA SER A 78 -27.23 -0.12 3.13
C SER A 78 -28.16 0.00 4.33
N GLU A 79 -27.82 -0.61 5.46
CA GLU A 79 -28.72 -0.67 6.62
C GLU A 79 -28.45 0.50 7.57
N THR A 80 -29.35 1.48 7.49
CA THR A 80 -29.56 2.58 8.43
C THR A 80 -28.44 3.62 8.49
N HIS A 81 -28.72 4.77 9.13
CA HIS A 81 -27.97 6.03 9.08
C HIS A 81 -26.54 5.98 9.71
N LEU A 82 -25.93 4.80 9.80
CA LEU A 82 -24.69 4.48 10.53
C LEU A 82 -23.61 3.84 9.63
N GLY A 83 -23.68 4.04 8.30
CA GLY A 83 -22.79 3.41 7.33
C GLY A 83 -21.43 4.11 7.11
N TRP A 84 -20.49 3.36 6.52
CA TRP A 84 -19.19 3.88 6.08
C TRP A 84 -19.39 5.07 5.13
N THR A 85 -18.83 6.22 5.50
CA THR A 85 -18.89 7.43 4.68
C THR A 85 -17.51 7.79 4.16
N ARG A 86 -17.39 8.00 2.85
CA ARG A 86 -16.16 8.51 2.23
C ARG A 86 -15.99 10.00 2.55
N ARG A 87 -14.81 10.37 3.04
CA ARG A 87 -14.45 11.73 3.43
C ARG A 87 -13.13 12.15 2.80
N THR A 88 -12.90 13.46 2.82
CA THR A 88 -11.68 14.10 2.31
C THR A 88 -10.99 14.82 3.46
N GLY A 89 -9.67 14.77 3.53
CA GLY A 89 -8.87 15.54 4.48
C GLY A 89 -8.97 17.06 4.34
N PHE A 90 -9.36 17.56 3.16
CA PHE A 90 -9.38 18.98 2.86
C PHE A 90 -10.43 19.77 3.68
N ASN A 91 -11.63 19.21 3.86
CA ASN A 91 -12.78 19.87 4.51
C ASN A 91 -13.15 19.29 5.88
N THR A 92 -12.31 18.43 6.47
CA THR A 92 -12.65 17.70 7.71
C THR A 92 -11.49 17.76 8.73
N THR A 93 -11.78 17.39 9.98
CA THR A 93 -10.77 17.23 11.05
C THR A 93 -9.88 15.99 10.89
N GLY A 94 -10.09 15.18 9.84
CA GLY A 94 -9.29 13.99 9.61
C GLY A 94 -7.98 14.24 8.85
N PRO A 95 -7.31 13.17 8.42
CA PRO A 95 -5.96 13.25 7.84
C PRO A 95 -5.98 14.03 6.53
N LYS A 96 -5.02 14.95 6.35
CA LYS A 96 -4.94 15.83 5.18
C LYS A 96 -4.15 15.23 4.01
N ARG A 97 -3.32 14.24 4.30
CA ARG A 97 -2.46 13.55 3.33
C ARG A 97 -2.49 12.06 3.64
N ASP A 98 -2.69 11.27 2.59
CA ASP A 98 -2.63 9.81 2.54
C ASP A 98 -1.34 9.36 1.85
N HIS A 99 -1.22 8.07 1.58
CA HIS A 99 0.02 7.41 1.19
C HIS A 99 0.50 7.82 -0.23
N ASN A 100 -0.42 8.23 -1.11
CA ASN A 100 -0.12 8.63 -2.50
C ASN A 100 0.35 10.09 -2.67
N ASN A 101 0.44 10.86 -1.58
CA ASN A 101 0.92 12.25 -1.55
C ASN A 101 0.07 13.27 -2.34
N GLN A 102 -1.18 12.95 -2.73
CA GLN A 102 -1.98 13.79 -3.64
C GLN A 102 -3.33 14.26 -3.06
N SER A 103 -4.02 13.51 -2.20
CA SER A 103 -5.15 14.01 -1.40
C SER A 103 -5.70 12.90 -0.52
N ALA A 104 -5.89 13.14 0.78
CA ALA A 104 -6.42 12.07 1.63
C ALA A 104 -7.92 11.83 1.42
N HIS A 105 -8.29 10.74 0.76
CA HIS A 105 -9.64 10.18 0.80
C HIS A 105 -9.73 8.91 1.62
N TYR A 106 -10.80 8.80 2.41
CA TYR A 106 -10.91 7.71 3.39
C TYR A 106 -12.32 7.43 3.86
N LEU A 107 -12.52 6.23 4.39
CA LEU A 107 -13.77 5.83 5.00
C LEU A 107 -13.78 6.18 6.48
N ALA A 108 -14.87 6.78 6.93
CA ALA A 108 -15.10 7.15 8.32
C ALA A 108 -16.46 6.64 8.80
N LEU A 109 -16.51 6.22 10.06
CA LEU A 109 -17.74 5.89 10.78
C LEU A 109 -18.00 6.94 11.84
N TRP A 110 -19.26 7.34 11.96
CA TRP A 110 -19.71 8.30 12.96
C TRP A 110 -20.84 7.67 13.76
N PRO A 111 -20.66 7.43 15.07
CA PRO A 111 -21.77 7.02 15.91
C PRO A 111 -22.72 8.21 16.09
N VAL A 112 -24.01 8.00 15.84
CA VAL A 112 -25.05 8.96 16.21
C VAL A 112 -25.39 8.71 17.68
N THR A 113 -25.09 9.69 18.53
CA THR A 113 -25.53 9.81 19.94
C THR A 113 -25.37 8.56 20.81
N GLY A 114 -24.22 8.42 21.48
CA GLY A 114 -24.07 7.58 22.69
C GLY A 114 -24.13 6.06 22.51
N GLU A 115 -24.49 5.56 21.33
CA GLU A 115 -24.56 4.14 21.01
C GLU A 115 -23.36 3.63 20.20
N THR A 116 -23.06 2.34 20.32
CA THR A 116 -22.09 1.65 19.47
C THR A 116 -22.66 1.51 18.05
N ALA A 117 -22.07 2.22 17.10
CA ALA A 117 -22.39 2.06 15.69
C ALA A 117 -21.60 0.90 15.08
N GLN A 118 -22.29 -0.02 14.39
CA GLN A 118 -21.68 -1.07 13.59
C GLN A 118 -22.00 -0.83 12.11
N ALA A 119 -20.99 -1.00 11.26
CA ALA A 119 -21.15 -0.91 9.82
C ALA A 119 -20.31 -1.99 9.15
N TYR A 120 -20.84 -2.54 8.06
CA TYR A 120 -20.15 -3.58 7.31
C TYR A 120 -19.68 -3.04 5.96
N LEU A 121 -18.48 -3.43 5.57
CA LEU A 121 -17.92 -3.19 4.25
C LEU A 121 -17.60 -4.56 3.64
N ARG A 122 -18.25 -4.89 2.53
CA ARG A 122 -18.09 -6.18 1.85
C ARG A 122 -17.17 -6.02 0.67
N SER A 123 -16.14 -6.84 0.60
CA SER A 123 -15.24 -6.95 -0.54
C SER A 123 -15.79 -7.90 -1.60
N PRO A 124 -15.20 -7.91 -2.81
CA PRO A 124 -15.34 -9.02 -3.75
C PRO A 124 -14.91 -10.36 -3.13
N VAL A 125 -15.24 -11.45 -3.83
CA VAL A 125 -14.81 -12.79 -3.46
C VAL A 125 -13.41 -13.04 -3.98
N PHE A 126 -12.52 -13.46 -3.09
CA PHE A 126 -11.14 -13.82 -3.44
C PHE A 126 -10.92 -15.31 -3.33
N LEU A 127 -10.21 -15.87 -4.30
CA LEU A 127 -9.83 -17.28 -4.27
C LEU A 127 -8.64 -17.48 -3.31
N PRO A 128 -8.59 -18.59 -2.55
CA PRO A 128 -7.47 -18.87 -1.66
C PRO A 128 -6.14 -18.96 -2.42
N SER A 129 -5.12 -18.26 -1.94
CA SER A 129 -3.76 -18.29 -2.49
C SER A 129 -2.73 -18.43 -1.36
N LYS A 130 -1.58 -19.03 -1.69
CA LYS A 130 -0.41 -19.08 -0.79
C LYS A 130 0.52 -17.87 -0.95
N THR A 131 0.28 -17.05 -1.96
CA THR A 131 1.15 -15.93 -2.36
C THR A 131 0.43 -14.58 -2.30
N CYS A 132 -0.82 -14.54 -1.84
CA CYS A 132 -1.56 -13.29 -1.68
C CYS A 132 -2.03 -13.15 -0.24
N TRP A 133 -1.93 -11.92 0.27
CA TRP A 133 -2.41 -11.54 1.60
C TRP A 133 -3.19 -10.23 1.48
N VAL A 134 -4.15 -10.03 2.38
CA VAL A 134 -4.93 -8.80 2.46
C VAL A 134 -4.26 -7.87 3.47
N LYS A 135 -3.72 -6.74 2.99
CA LYS A 135 -3.25 -5.63 3.83
C LYS A 135 -4.41 -4.65 4.05
N HIS A 136 -4.42 -3.94 5.17
CA HIS A 136 -5.27 -2.77 5.39
C HIS A 136 -4.62 -1.90 6.45
N THR A 137 -4.71 -0.57 6.31
CA THR A 137 -4.09 0.37 7.26
C THR A 137 -5.17 1.10 8.06
N PHE A 138 -5.13 0.96 9.39
CA PHE A 138 -6.01 1.68 10.31
C PHE A 138 -5.23 2.83 10.97
N ASN A 139 -5.85 4.00 11.11
CA ASN A 139 -5.33 5.18 11.83
C ASN A 139 -4.29 6.07 11.10
N ASN A 140 -4.33 6.11 9.76
CA ASN A 140 -4.23 7.32 8.91
C ASN A 140 -4.39 6.94 7.42
N THR A 141 -5.53 6.26 7.20
CA THR A 141 -6.44 6.44 6.05
C THR A 141 -5.97 6.06 4.64
N GLN A 142 -5.94 4.75 4.37
CA GLN A 142 -6.20 4.16 3.05
C GLN A 142 -6.50 2.66 3.25
N LEU A 143 -7.55 2.12 2.61
CA LEU A 143 -7.85 0.69 2.62
C LEU A 143 -7.32 0.09 1.31
N ILE A 144 -6.00 0.00 1.21
CA ILE A 144 -5.40 -0.75 0.11
C ILE A 144 -5.70 -2.21 0.42
N LEU A 145 -6.66 -2.80 -0.27
CA LEU A 145 -6.88 -4.24 -0.28
C LEU A 145 -6.02 -4.82 -1.39
N PRO A 146 -4.74 -5.17 -1.19
CA PRO A 146 -4.07 -6.00 -2.18
C PRO A 146 -4.79 -7.33 -2.15
N LEU A 147 -5.28 -7.76 -3.29
CA LEU A 147 -5.67 -9.14 -3.53
C LEU A 147 -5.41 -9.44 -4.99
N CYS A 148 -4.89 -10.63 -5.24
CA CYS A 148 -4.62 -11.16 -6.58
C CYS A 148 -5.68 -10.72 -7.63
#